data_AF-A0A958B9M6-F1
#
_entry.id   AF-A0A958B9M6-F1
#
_cell.length_a   1.000
_cell.length_b   1.000
_cell.length_c   1.000
_cell.angle_alpha   90.00
_cell.angle_beta   90.00
_cell.angle_gamma   90.00
#
_symmetry.space_group_name_H-M   'P 1'
#
loop_
_entity.id
_entity.type
_entity.pdbx_description
1 polymer ?
#
loop_
_entity_poly.entity_id
_entity_poly.type
_entity_poly.pdbx_seq_one_letter_code
_entity_poly.pdbx_strand_id
1 'polypeptide(L)' 'LDESSVGRIYVSAFPDFATFKGFLSEIAWETEVWLAEMPDHLIHFNGDRFLGPRN' A
#
# COMPACT_ATOMS: atom_id res chain seq x y z
N LEU A 1 12.82 -13.38 -11.65
CA LEU A 1 12.17 -12.12 -12.09
C LEU A 1 13.27 -11.10 -12.22
N ASP A 2 13.64 -10.78 -13.45
CA ASP A 2 14.77 -9.90 -13.77
C ASP A 2 14.61 -8.52 -13.11
N GLU A 3 15.73 -7.86 -12.80
CA GLU A 3 15.73 -6.54 -12.20
C GLU A 3 15.37 -5.47 -13.24
N SER A 4 14.10 -5.07 -13.23
CA SER A 4 13.66 -3.81 -13.83
C SER A 4 14.40 -2.64 -13.18
N SER A 5 14.84 -1.66 -13.98
CA SER A 5 15.39 -0.40 -13.48
C SER A 5 14.34 0.53 -12.85
N VAL A 6 13.06 0.15 -12.93
CA VAL A 6 11.94 0.88 -12.34
C VAL A 6 11.62 0.31 -10.95
N GLY A 7 11.40 1.20 -9.98
CA GLY A 7 11.04 0.82 -8.61
C GLY A 7 9.75 0.00 -8.56
N ARG A 8 9.76 -1.09 -7.78
CA ARG A 8 8.59 -1.95 -7.57
C ARG A 8 7.62 -1.31 -6.57
N ILE A 9 6.34 -1.50 -6.83
CA ILE A 9 5.26 -1.11 -5.92
C ILE A 9 4.44 -2.37 -5.65
N TYR A 10 4.22 -2.67 -4.38
CA TYR A 10 3.44 -3.80 -3.93
C TYR A 10 2.12 -3.29 -3.37
N VAL A 11 1.01 -3.89 -3.79
CA VAL A 11 -0.35 -3.48 -3.40
C VAL A 11 -1.11 -4.70 -2.88
N SER A 12 -1.57 -4.63 -1.63
CA SER A 12 -2.54 -5.59 -1.07
C SER A 12 -3.94 -5.08 -1.33
N ALA A 13 -4.80 -5.89 -1.95
CA ALA A 13 -6.15 -5.49 -2.33
C ALA A 13 -7.20 -6.23 -1.51
N PHE A 14 -8.17 -5.49 -0.96
CA PHE A 14 -9.28 -6.06 -0.18
C PHE A 14 -10.63 -5.54 -0.69
N PRO A 15 -11.72 -6.30 -0.52
CA PRO A 15 -13.05 -5.83 -0.91
C PRO A 15 -13.51 -4.65 -0.05
N ASP A 16 -13.21 -4.67 1.25
CA ASP A 16 -13.70 -3.71 2.24
C ASP A 16 -12.76 -3.58 3.47
N PHE A 17 -13.01 -2.55 4.28
CA PHE A 17 -12.32 -2.26 5.53
C PHE A 17 -12.48 -3.38 6.56
N ALA A 18 -13.62 -4.07 6.57
CA ALA A 18 -13.88 -5.13 7.55
C ALA A 18 -12.91 -6.30 7.34
N THR A 19 -12.71 -6.69 6.08
CA THR A 19 -11.75 -7.71 5.67
C THR A 19 -10.32 -7.24 5.93
N PHE A 20 -9.97 -6.04 5.45
CA PHE A 20 -8.64 -5.45 5.64
C PHE A 20 -8.20 -5.38 7.11
N LYS A 21 -9.12 -5.02 8.04
CA LYS A 21 -8.82 -4.94 9.48
C LYS A 21 -8.25 -6.23 10.06
N GLY A 22 -8.68 -7.39 9.55
CA GLY A 22 -8.19 -8.68 10.00
C GLY A 22 -6.71 -8.94 9.67
N PHE A 23 -6.17 -8.26 8.65
CA PHE A 23 -4.81 -8.48 8.14
C PHE A 23 -3.84 -7.35 8.50
N LEU A 24 -4.25 -6.38 9.33
CA LEU A 24 -3.44 -5.20 9.65
C LEU A 24 -2.02 -5.54 10.15
N SER A 25 -1.88 -6.61 10.93
CA SER A 25 -0.58 -7.05 11.46
C SER A 25 0.27 -7.85 10.47
N GLU A 26 -0.30 -8.27 9.34
CA GLU A 26 0.35 -9.13 8.34
C GLU A 26 0.81 -8.34 7.11
N ILE A 27 0.30 -7.12 6.93
CA ILE A 27 0.67 -6.25 5.81
C ILE A 27 2.09 -5.73 6.01
N ALA A 28 2.94 -5.94 5.01
CA ALA A 28 4.31 -5.47 5.03
C ALA A 28 4.38 -3.93 5.00
N TRP A 29 5.34 -3.36 5.73
CA TRP A 29 5.72 -1.96 5.60
C TRP A 29 6.24 -1.64 4.20
N GLU A 30 6.27 -0.36 3.84
CA GLU A 30 6.67 0.15 2.52
C GLU A 30 5.83 -0.41 1.36
N THR A 31 4.57 -0.78 1.66
CA THR A 31 3.59 -1.25 0.67
C THR A 31 2.31 -0.42 0.72
N GLU A 32 1.46 -0.65 -0.28
CA GLU A 32 0.19 0.03 -0.44
C GLU A 32 -0.98 -0.91 -0.19
N VAL A 33 -2.11 -0.34 0.25
CA VAL A 33 -3.39 -1.05 0.34
C VAL A 33 -4.43 -0.34 -0.52
N TRP A 34 -5.16 -1.12 -1.32
CA TRP A 34 -6.30 -0.68 -2.10
C TRP A 34 -7.59 -1.36 -1.63
N LEU A 35 -8.68 -0.60 -1.58
CA LEU A 35 -10.00 -1.08 -1.14
C LEU A 35 -11.02 -0.90 -2.26
N ALA A 36 -11.72 -1.99 -2.62
CA ALA A 36 -12.72 -1.94 -3.69
C ALA A 36 -13.90 -1.02 -3.36
N GLU A 37 -14.28 -0.89 -2.08
CA GLU A 37 -15.32 0.05 -1.63
C GLU A 37 -14.93 1.53 -1.70
N MET A 38 -13.63 1.84 -1.85
CA MET A 38 -13.10 3.20 -2.03
C MET A 38 -12.04 3.21 -3.14
N PRO A 39 -12.45 2.95 -4.40
CA PRO A 39 -11.53 2.63 -5.49
C PRO A 39 -10.57 3.76 -5.86
N ASP A 40 -10.93 5.00 -5.51
CA ASP A 40 -10.16 6.22 -5.79
C ASP A 40 -9.08 6.52 -4.72
N HIS A 41 -8.97 5.69 -3.67
CA HIS A 41 -8.09 5.91 -2.53
C HIS A 41 -7.09 4.76 -2.31
N LEU A 42 -5.93 5.11 -1.75
CA LEU A 42 -4.89 4.17 -1.31
C LEU A 42 -4.50 4.48 0.14
N ILE A 43 -4.13 3.44 0.88
CA ILE A 43 -3.55 3.55 2.22
C ILE A 43 -2.06 3.17 2.13
N HIS A 44 -1.19 4.11 2.51
CA HIS A 44 0.26 3.94 2.48
C HIS A 44 0.77 3.39 3.82
N PHE A 45 1.33 2.17 3.85
CA PHE A 45 1.90 1.57 5.06
C PHE A 45 3.37 1.96 5.24
N ASN A 46 3.60 3.08 5.91
CA ASN A 46 4.93 3.68 6.19
C ASN A 46 5.79 3.87 4.93
N GLY A 47 5.52 4.96 4.21
CA GLY A 47 6.30 5.36 3.04
C GLY A 47 6.91 6.74 3.24
N ASP A 48 8.22 6.79 3.46
CA ASP A 48 9.03 8.01 3.41
C ASP A 48 8.75 8.81 2.14
N ARG A 49 8.52 8.11 1.02
CA ARG A 49 8.24 8.67 -0.30
C ARG A 49 7.09 9.70 -0.30
N PHE A 50 6.12 9.56 0.60
CA PHE A 50 4.92 10.40 0.63
C PHE A 50 4.85 11.33 1.83
N LEU A 51 5.88 11.32 2.69
CA LEU A 51 6.06 12.37 3.68
C LEU A 51 6.57 13.63 2.96
N GLY A 52 5.87 14.75 3.21
CA GLY A 52 5.95 16.04 2.51
C GLY A 52 7.34 16.68 2.39
N PRO A 53 7.43 17.93 1.88
CA PRO A 53 8.63 18.48 1.23
C PRO A 53 9.90 18.21 2.01
N ARG A 54 10.80 17.44 1.38
CA ARG A 54 12.16 17.22 1.86
C ARG A 54 13.01 18.41 1.41
N ASN A 55 13.75 19.01 2.34
CA ASN A 55 14.66 20.13 2.08
C ASN A 55 15.71 19.81 1.01
#